data_AF-A0A831YYA7-F1
#
_entry.id   AF-A0A831YYA7-F1
#
_cell.length_a   1.000
_cell.length_b   1.000
_cell.length_c   1.000
_cell.angle_alpha   90.00
_cell.angle_beta   90.00
_cell.angle_gamma   90.00
#
_symmetry.space_group_name_H-M   'P 1'
#
loop_
_entity.id
_entity.type
_entity.pdbx_description
1 polymer ?
#
loop_
_entity_poly.entity_id
_entity_poly.type
_entity_poly.pdbx_seq_one_letter_code
_entity_poly.pdbx_strand_id
1 'polypeptide(L)' 'WEFKDPEIVKLMTEEGLNMTEASNKVGLSTDENLGEAQGAIGVVTKGRVDRKEYTKQALRMALIHIDIDE' A
#
# COMPACT_ATOMS: atom_id res chain seq x y z
N TRP A 1 -6.43 8.38 8.48
CA TRP A 1 -5.77 7.07 8.55
C TRP A 1 -4.41 7.26 7.93
N GLU A 2 -3.34 7.22 8.73
CA GLU A 2 -1.97 7.36 8.24
C GLU A 2 -1.26 6.01 8.27
N PHE A 3 -0.26 5.87 7.41
CA PHE A 3 0.64 4.73 7.44
C PHE A 3 1.34 4.67 8.80
N LYS A 4 1.47 3.48 9.40
CA LYS A 4 1.90 3.32 10.79
C LYS A 4 3.29 3.90 11.08
N ASP A 5 4.17 3.89 10.09
CA ASP A 5 5.53 4.38 10.20
C ASP A 5 5.60 5.88 9.83
N PRO A 6 5.80 6.78 10.83
CA PRO A 6 5.84 8.22 10.57
C PRO A 6 7.07 8.65 9.76
N GLU A 7 8.16 7.86 9.76
CA GLU A 7 9.35 8.19 8.98
C GLU A 7 9.09 8.00 7.49
N ILE A 8 8.37 6.93 7.11
CA ILE A 8 7.92 6.72 5.73
C ILE A 8 7.04 7.89 5.26
N VAL A 9 6.10 8.33 6.11
CA VAL A 9 5.23 9.49 5.78
C VAL A 9 6.08 10.74 5.55
N LYS A 10 7.01 11.04 6.46
CA LYS A 10 7.92 12.18 6.36
C LYS A 10 8.73 12.15 5.06
N LEU A 11 9.34 11.01 4.72
CA LEU A 11 10.12 10.84 3.49
C LEU A 11 9.26 11.11 2.25
N MET A 12 8.00 10.70 2.25
CA MET A 12 7.10 10.94 1.13
C MET A 12 6.64 12.40 1.02
N THR A 13 6.32 13.04 2.15
CA THR A 13 5.72 14.38 2.14
C THR A 13 6.75 15.52 2.11
N GLU A 14 7.91 15.32 2.74
CA GLU A 14 8.94 16.37 2.88
C GLU A 14 10.09 16.20 1.88
N GLU A 15 10.47 14.96 1.57
CA GLU A 15 11.59 14.67 0.67
C GLU A 15 11.13 14.25 -0.74
N GLY A 16 9.83 14.06 -0.96
CA GLY A 16 9.24 13.75 -2.27
C GLY A 16 9.50 12.32 -2.75
N LEU A 17 9.92 11.41 -1.86
CA LEU A 17 10.09 10.00 -2.22
C LEU A 17 8.72 9.34 -2.48
N ASN A 18 8.69 8.37 -3.38
CA ASN A 18 7.53 7.51 -3.52
C ASN A 18 7.52 6.41 -2.43
N MET A 19 6.40 5.69 -2.30
CA MET A 19 6.22 4.64 -1.28
C MET A 19 7.29 3.54 -1.37
N THR A 20 7.70 3.14 -2.57
CA THR A 20 8.73 2.12 -2.76
C THR A 20 10.09 2.62 -2.28
N GLU A 21 10.48 3.83 -2.68
CA GLU A 21 11.77 4.42 -2.30
C GLU A 21 11.82 4.65 -0.79
N ALA A 22 10.77 5.22 -0.19
CA ALA A 22 10.68 5.45 1.25
C ALA A 22 10.73 4.13 2.04
N SER A 23 9.99 3.10 1.60
CA SER A 23 10.00 1.77 2.23
C SER A 23 11.37 1.10 2.17
N ASN A 24 12.09 1.24 1.05
CA ASN A 24 13.46 0.73 0.93
C ASN A 24 14.44 1.52 1.81
N LYS A 25 14.30 2.85 1.87
CA LYS A 25 15.18 3.74 2.65
C LYS A 25 15.14 3.46 4.15
N VAL A 26 13.96 3.12 4.71
CA VAL A 26 13.81 2.79 6.14
C VAL A 26 14.03 1.30 6.45
N GLY A 27 14.35 0.48 5.44
CA GLY A 27 14.56 -0.96 5.62
C GLY A 27 13.28 -1.77 5.84
N LEU A 28 12.10 -1.23 5.51
CA LEU A 28 10.85 -1.98 5.51
C LEU A 28 10.83 -3.05 4.42
N SER A 29 11.42 -2.75 3.27
CA SER A 29 11.59 -3.65 2.12
C SER A 29 12.98 -3.52 1.53
N THR A 30 13.39 -4.48 0.71
CA THR A 30 14.58 -4.38 -0.18
C THR A 30 14.21 -4.60 -1.65
N ASP A 31 12.91 -4.66 -1.95
CA ASP A 31 12.37 -4.88 -3.29
C ASP A 31 12.20 -3.53 -4.01
N GLU A 32 13.01 -3.31 -5.05
CA GLU A 32 12.92 -2.11 -5.91
C GLU A 32 11.61 -2.05 -6.70
N ASN A 33 10.93 -3.19 -6.87
CA ASN A 33 9.65 -3.30 -7.56
C ASN A 33 8.49 -3.54 -6.58
N LEU A 34 8.65 -3.13 -5.31
CA LEU A 34 7.68 -3.35 -4.23
C LEU A 34 6.23 -3.06 -4.67
N GLY A 35 6.00 -1.96 -5.38
CA GLY A 35 4.69 -1.53 -5.82
C GLY A 35 3.99 -2.47 -6.80
N GLU A 36 4.75 -3.17 -7.65
CA GLU A 36 4.27 -4.13 -8.66
C GLU A 36 4.13 -5.54 -8.09
N ALA A 37 4.98 -5.90 -7.14
CA ALA A 37 4.95 -7.19 -6.46
C ALA A 37 3.79 -7.24 -5.42
N GLN A 38 4.13 -7.14 -4.14
CA GLN A 38 3.17 -7.33 -3.04
C GLN A 38 2.64 -6.00 -2.46
N GLY A 39 3.29 -4.88 -2.79
CA GLY A 39 3.08 -3.57 -2.17
C GLY A 39 3.47 -3.51 -0.70
N ALA A 40 3.48 -2.30 -0.13
CA ALA A 40 3.70 -2.11 1.31
C ALA A 40 2.70 -2.91 2.16
N ILE A 41 1.48 -3.13 1.64
CA ILE A 41 0.43 -3.97 2.24
C ILE A 41 0.93 -5.41 2.44
N GLY A 42 1.53 -6.03 1.42
CA GLY A 42 2.07 -7.39 1.54
C GLY A 42 3.15 -7.49 2.61
N VAL A 43 4.05 -6.51 2.66
CA VAL A 43 5.15 -6.48 3.65
C VAL A 43 4.62 -6.38 5.07
N VAL A 44 3.76 -5.40 5.37
CA VAL A 44 3.26 -5.18 6.74
C VAL A 44 2.31 -6.28 7.21
N THR A 45 1.68 -7.00 6.28
CA THR A 45 0.80 -8.14 6.60
C THR A 45 1.55 -9.48 6.60
N LYS A 46 2.87 -9.48 6.35
CA LYS A 46 3.72 -10.66 6.21
C LYS A 46 3.18 -11.65 5.18
N GLY A 47 2.80 -11.13 4.01
CA GLY A 47 2.34 -11.92 2.85
C GLY A 47 0.92 -12.49 2.96
N ARG A 48 0.14 -12.11 4.00
CA ARG A 48 -1.23 -12.61 4.16
C ARG A 48 -2.21 -12.04 3.14
N VAL A 49 -1.98 -10.80 2.70
CA VAL A 49 -2.76 -10.14 1.65
C VAL A 49 -1.82 -9.22 0.88
N ASP A 50 -1.85 -9.29 -0.45
CA ASP A 50 -1.10 -8.37 -1.30
C ASP A 50 -1.93 -7.13 -1.67
N ARG A 51 -1.26 -6.15 -2.27
CA ARG A 51 -1.90 -4.92 -2.76
C ARG A 51 -3.06 -5.20 -3.72
N LYS A 52 -2.94 -6.20 -4.58
CA LYS A 52 -3.93 -6.49 -5.63
C LYS A 52 -5.21 -7.06 -5.03
N GLU A 53 -5.11 -8.05 -4.14
CA GLU A 53 -6.24 -8.66 -3.46
C GLU A 53 -6.94 -7.67 -2.52
N TYR A 54 -6.18 -6.88 -1.77
CA TYR A 54 -6.75 -5.78 -0.97
C TYR A 54 -7.54 -4.80 -1.84
N THR A 55 -6.98 -4.39 -2.98
CA THR A 55 -7.63 -3.44 -3.89
C THR A 55 -8.89 -4.02 -4.52
N LYS A 56 -8.90 -5.31 -4.90
CA LYS A 56 -10.11 -5.99 -5.40
C LYS A 56 -11.23 -5.97 -4.37
N GLN A 57 -10.92 -6.21 -3.09
CA GLN A 57 -11.91 -6.15 -2.02
C GLN A 57 -12.46 -4.73 -1.84
N ALA A 58 -11.59 -3.71 -1.84
CA ALA A 58 -12.02 -2.32 -1.78
C ALA A 58 -12.95 -1.92 -2.94
N LEU A 59 -12.63 -2.36 -4.17
CA LEU A 59 -13.47 -2.13 -5.34
C LEU A 59 -14.85 -2.80 -5.20
N ARG A 60 -14.90 -4.07 -4.77
CA ARG A 60 -16.17 -4.76 -4.52
C ARG A 60 -17.00 -4.03 -3.48
N MET A 61 -16.39 -3.58 -2.39
CA MET A 61 -17.09 -2.83 -1.34
C MET A 61 -17.63 -1.48 -1.84
N ALA A 62 -16.90 -0.80 -2.72
CA ALA A 62 -17.37 0.44 -3.35
C ALA A 62 -18.56 0.18 -4.28
N LEU A 63 -18.48 -0.87 -5.10
CA LEU A 63 -19.52 -1.27 -6.07
C LEU A 63 -20.84 -1.68 -5.40
N ILE A 64 -20.82 -2.14 -4.14
CA ILE A 64 -22.06 -2.45 -3.40
C ILE A 64 -23.05 -1.30 -3.48
N HIS A 65 -22.62 -0.03 -3.49
CA HIS A 65 -23.52 1.12 -3.51
C HIS A 65 -24.07 1.45 -4.91
N ILE A 66 -23.48 0.87 -5.96
CA ILE A 66 -23.88 1.06 -7.37
C ILE A 66 -24.80 -0.09 -7.80
N ASP A 67 -24.50 -1.31 -7.36
CA ASP A 67 -25.23 -2.53 -7.75
C ASP A 67 -26.66 -2.62 -7.15
N ILE A 68 -27.05 -1.74 -6.21
CA ILE A 68 -28.41 -1.74 -5.58
C ILE A 68 -29.44 -1.02 -6.44
N ASP A 69 -29.01 -0.23 -7.44
CA ASP A 69 -29.89 0.59 -8.28
C ASP A 69 -30.24 -0.04 -9.65
N GLU A 70 -29.91 -1.32 -9.88
CA GLU A 70 -30.45 -2.19 -10.97
C GLU A 70 -31.53 -3.15 -10.45
#